data_AF-A0A952BEH7-F1
#
_entry.id   AF-A0A952BEH7-F1
#
_cell.length_a   1.000
_cell.length_b   1.000
_cell.length_c   1.000
_cell.angle_alpha   90.00
_cell.angle_beta   90.00
_cell.angle_gamma   90.00
#
_symmetry.space_group_name_H-M   'P 1'
#
loop_
_entity.id
_entity.type
_entity.pdbx_description
1 polymer ?
#
loop_
_entity_poly.entity_id
_entity_poly.type
_entity_poly.pdbx_seq_one_letter_code
_entity_poly.pdbx_strand_id
1 'polypeptide(L)'
;MKNNSTFYLLGSDLFGLGVHKVDFLRWILDDEIVEVSAYVGTLNKKQANGQPVAVDYFSACILRSSQGVVGTLTAAWTFAGEEDWGSVFQCTEGTLKIYSDPEYSVIVIKKNGDIARYQPFERMVGEERHSRIVAMFVDCIEMNTDPPITGLDGLSSMRVVLACIESSRMGATVKL
;
A
#
# COMPACT_ATOMS: atom_id res chain seq x y z
N MET A 1 -1.18 -16.44 -5.39
CA MET A 1 0.12 -15.92 -4.93
C MET A 1 0.53 -16.63 -3.63
N LYS A 2 0.83 -17.94 -3.65
CA LYS A 2 1.12 -18.69 -2.40
C LYS A 2 2.55 -19.21 -2.34
N ASN A 3 3.16 -19.05 -1.16
CA ASN A 3 4.42 -19.61 -0.65
C ASN A 3 5.77 -19.28 -1.33
N ASN A 4 5.84 -18.44 -2.36
CA ASN A 4 7.10 -17.99 -2.97
C ASN A 4 6.97 -16.60 -3.61
N SER A 5 6.24 -15.71 -2.96
CA SER A 5 5.96 -14.36 -3.47
C SER A 5 6.53 -13.29 -2.57
N THR A 6 7.07 -12.24 -3.21
CA THR A 6 7.51 -11.03 -2.51
C THR A 6 6.91 -9.79 -3.15
N PHE A 7 6.80 -8.70 -2.39
CA PHE A 7 6.31 -7.43 -2.92
C PHE A 7 7.20 -6.25 -2.51
N TYR A 8 7.10 -5.18 -3.29
CA TYR A 8 7.67 -3.87 -3.00
C TYR A 8 6.62 -2.80 -3.31
N LEU A 9 6.33 -1.96 -2.33
CA LEU A 9 5.35 -0.89 -2.43
C LEU A 9 5.96 0.45 -2.05
N LEU A 10 5.57 1.50 -2.78
CA LEU A 10 5.83 2.88 -2.42
C LEU A 10 4.52 3.65 -2.14
N GLY A 11 4.51 4.49 -1.12
CA GLY A 11 3.41 5.38 -0.73
C GLY A 11 3.90 6.64 -0.02
N SER A 12 3.00 7.52 0.42
CA SER A 12 3.34 8.69 1.27
C SER A 12 3.44 8.31 2.74
N ASP A 13 3.32 9.26 3.69
CA ASP A 13 3.38 9.00 5.13
C ASP A 13 2.49 7.82 5.57
N LEU A 14 2.95 7.13 6.61
CA LEU A 14 2.43 5.82 7.00
C LEU A 14 0.94 5.87 7.41
N PHE A 15 0.49 6.95 8.04
CA PHE A 15 -0.92 7.15 8.41
C PHE A 15 -1.77 7.61 7.23
N GLY A 16 -1.26 8.52 6.39
CA GLY A 16 -1.99 9.10 5.26
C GLY A 16 -2.19 8.10 4.13
N LEU A 17 -1.10 7.66 3.48
CA LEU A 17 -1.20 6.74 2.33
C LEU A 17 -0.58 5.36 2.57
N GLY A 18 0.23 5.19 3.62
CA GLY A 18 0.69 3.87 4.03
C GLY A 18 -0.48 2.93 4.35
N VAL A 19 -1.52 3.43 5.00
CA VAL A 19 -2.74 2.66 5.30
C VAL A 19 -3.44 2.16 4.04
N HIS A 20 -3.50 2.95 2.97
CA HIS A 20 -4.08 2.52 1.70
C HIS A 20 -3.25 1.41 1.04
N LYS A 21 -1.93 1.45 1.18
CA LYS A 21 -1.05 0.39 0.68
C LYS A 21 -1.18 -0.90 1.49
N VAL A 22 -1.35 -0.80 2.81
CA VAL A 22 -1.66 -1.97 3.65
C VAL A 22 -3.01 -2.56 3.27
N ASP A 23 -4.04 -1.75 3.13
CA ASP A 23 -5.38 -2.19 2.74
C ASP A 23 -5.36 -2.88 1.37
N PHE A 24 -4.67 -2.26 0.41
CA PHE A 24 -4.46 -2.84 -0.91
C PHE A 24 -3.72 -4.18 -0.86
N LEU A 25 -2.69 -4.33 -0.02
CA LEU A 25 -2.00 -5.62 0.17
C LEU A 25 -2.94 -6.70 0.67
N ARG A 26 -3.72 -6.38 1.71
CA ARG A 26 -4.68 -7.32 2.31
C ARG A 26 -5.68 -7.80 1.25
N TRP A 27 -6.21 -6.85 0.49
CA TRP A 27 -7.17 -7.12 -0.56
C TRP A 27 -6.58 -7.93 -1.73
N ILE A 28 -5.43 -7.53 -2.27
CA ILE A 28 -4.86 -8.19 -3.46
C ILE A 28 -4.30 -9.57 -3.14
N LEU A 29 -3.73 -9.75 -1.94
CA LEU A 29 -3.20 -11.04 -1.50
C LEU A 29 -4.30 -11.99 -1.01
N ASP A 30 -5.48 -11.46 -0.67
CA ASP A 30 -6.52 -12.17 0.07
C ASP A 30 -5.93 -12.83 1.33
N ASP A 31 -5.16 -12.02 2.08
CA ASP A 31 -4.35 -12.46 3.22
C ASP A 31 -4.09 -11.33 4.22
N GLU A 32 -3.84 -11.70 5.47
CA GLU A 32 -3.62 -10.75 6.57
C GLU A 32 -2.13 -10.63 6.91
N ILE A 33 -1.69 -9.42 7.29
CA ILE A 33 -0.33 -9.18 7.78
C ILE A 33 -0.27 -9.61 9.26
N VAL A 34 0.72 -10.43 9.59
CA VAL A 34 0.87 -11.04 10.93
C VAL A 34 2.19 -10.68 11.63
N GLU A 35 3.16 -10.13 10.90
CA GLU A 35 4.46 -9.76 11.45
C GLU A 35 5.05 -8.57 10.70
N VAL A 36 5.59 -7.60 11.44
CA VAL A 36 6.16 -6.37 10.89
C VAL A 36 7.50 -6.02 11.55
N SER A 37 8.42 -5.50 10.75
CA SER A 37 9.65 -4.86 11.21
C SER A 37 9.81 -3.53 10.48
N ALA A 38 9.92 -2.41 11.18
CA ALA A 38 9.92 -1.12 10.52
C ALA A 38 10.91 -0.11 11.10
N TYR A 39 11.32 0.83 10.26
CA TYR A 39 11.95 2.09 10.65
C TYR A 39 11.02 3.23 10.24
N VAL A 40 10.72 4.14 11.17
CA VAL A 40 9.86 5.30 10.97
C VAL A 40 10.60 6.54 11.49
N GLY A 41 10.66 7.60 10.70
CA GLY A 41 11.24 8.87 11.15
C GLY A 41 11.27 9.97 10.11
N THR A 42 11.97 11.05 10.45
CA THR A 42 12.15 12.23 9.59
C THR A 42 13.59 12.30 9.10
N LEU A 43 13.79 12.22 7.78
CA LEU A 43 15.13 12.25 7.20
C LEU A 43 15.69 13.67 7.10
N ASN A 44 15.09 14.52 6.25
CA ASN A 44 15.71 15.81 5.87
C ASN A 44 14.80 17.04 6.01
N LYS A 45 13.51 16.86 6.29
CA LYS A 45 12.57 17.99 6.29
C LYS A 45 12.68 18.78 7.60
N LYS A 46 12.82 20.10 7.47
CA LYS A 46 12.98 21.04 8.58
C LYS A 46 11.86 22.07 8.56
N GLN A 47 11.46 22.51 9.75
CA GLN A 47 10.62 23.69 9.96
C GLN A 47 11.39 24.96 9.56
N ALA A 48 10.68 26.10 9.48
CA ALA A 48 11.29 27.40 9.18
C ALA A 48 12.39 27.83 10.17
N ASN A 49 12.34 27.31 11.40
CA ASN A 49 13.36 27.53 12.44
C ASN A 49 14.58 26.58 12.33
N GLY A 50 14.65 25.73 11.29
CA GLY A 50 15.74 24.79 11.06
C GLY A 50 15.66 23.47 11.85
N GLN A 51 14.66 23.29 12.72
CA GLN A 51 14.44 22.03 13.45
C GLN A 51 13.76 20.98 12.58
N PRO A 52 14.02 19.66 12.78
CA PRO A 52 13.28 18.61 12.10
C PRO A 52 11.77 18.75 12.34
N VAL A 53 10.95 18.49 11.32
CA VAL A 53 9.50 18.41 11.50
C VAL A 53 9.12 17.14 12.28
N ALA A 54 8.14 17.26 13.18
CA ALA A 54 7.72 16.22 14.12
C ALA A 54 6.71 15.19 13.54
N VAL A 55 6.47 15.23 12.23
CA VAL A 55 5.60 14.26 11.53
C VAL A 55 6.48 13.24 10.84
N ASP A 56 6.05 11.98 10.75
CA ASP A 56 6.81 10.93 10.06
C ASP A 56 6.91 11.23 8.56
N TYR A 57 8.12 11.44 8.05
CA TYR A 57 8.36 11.77 6.63
C TYR A 57 8.92 10.61 5.82
N PHE A 58 9.35 9.54 6.50
CA PHE A 58 9.88 8.34 5.90
C PHE A 58 9.56 7.13 6.78
N SER A 59 9.18 6.04 6.14
CA SER A 59 8.94 4.75 6.75
C SER A 59 9.43 3.67 5.80
N ALA A 60 10.19 2.71 6.32
CA ALA A 60 10.57 1.50 5.60
C ALA A 60 10.14 0.31 6.44
N CYS A 61 9.21 -0.48 5.91
CA CYS A 61 8.59 -1.59 6.61
C CYS A 61 8.88 -2.89 5.87
N ILE A 62 9.16 -3.94 6.62
CA ILE A 62 9.15 -5.34 6.17
C ILE A 62 7.89 -5.96 6.77
N LEU A 63 7.06 -6.55 5.93
CA LEU A 63 5.78 -7.14 6.32
C LEU A 63 5.78 -8.62 5.93
N ARG A 64 5.19 -9.46 6.78
CA ARG A 64 4.92 -10.88 6.49
C ARG A 64 3.44 -11.17 6.68
N SER A 65 2.85 -11.83 5.69
CA SER A 65 1.46 -12.26 5.70
C SER A 65 1.28 -13.64 6.36
N SER A 66 0.03 -14.01 6.70
CA SER A 66 -0.28 -15.30 7.34
C SER A 66 0.07 -16.50 6.45
N GLN A 67 -0.06 -16.35 5.13
CA GLN A 67 0.36 -17.35 4.13
C GLN A 67 1.86 -17.25 3.78
N GLY A 68 2.64 -16.45 4.51
CA GLY A 68 4.10 -16.38 4.37
C GLY A 68 4.61 -15.51 3.24
N VAL A 69 3.78 -14.67 2.62
CA VAL A 69 4.23 -13.66 1.66
C VAL A 69 5.03 -12.61 2.42
N VAL A 70 6.25 -12.29 1.95
CA VAL A 70 7.11 -11.30 2.60
C VAL A 70 7.41 -10.19 1.63
N GLY A 71 7.25 -8.95 2.04
CA GLY A 71 7.57 -7.82 1.18
C GLY A 71 7.90 -6.56 1.95
N THR A 72 8.19 -5.51 1.21
CA THR A 72 8.50 -4.21 1.78
C THR A 72 7.46 -3.17 1.38
N LEU A 73 7.22 -2.27 2.33
CA LEU A 73 6.42 -1.07 2.15
C LEU A 73 7.27 0.12 2.55
N THR A 74 7.56 0.99 1.60
CA THR A 74 8.24 2.26 1.82
C THR A 74 7.22 3.39 1.69
N ALA A 75 7.11 4.20 2.72
CA ALA A 75 6.15 5.28 2.83
C ALA A 75 6.91 6.58 3.07
N ALA A 76 6.98 7.50 2.11
CA ALA A 76 7.81 8.69 2.22
C ALA A 76 7.25 9.92 1.50
N TRP A 77 7.56 11.10 2.03
CA TRP A 77 7.28 12.41 1.42
C TRP A 77 8.55 13.14 0.98
N THR A 78 9.70 12.47 1.07
CA THR A 78 11.02 13.08 0.82
C THR A 78 11.55 12.80 -0.59
N PHE A 79 10.72 12.32 -1.51
CA PHE A 79 11.16 12.08 -2.89
C PHE A 79 11.50 13.42 -3.55
N ALA A 80 12.77 13.60 -3.89
CA ALA A 80 13.26 14.79 -4.59
C ALA A 80 13.12 14.67 -6.12
N GLY A 81 12.75 13.48 -6.60
CA GLY A 81 12.54 13.17 -8.01
C GLY A 81 11.06 12.88 -8.32
N GLU A 82 10.83 12.07 -9.35
CA GLU A 82 9.47 11.63 -9.72
C GLU A 82 8.80 10.85 -8.58
N GLU A 83 7.51 11.10 -8.38
CA GLU A 83 6.71 10.33 -7.43
C GLU A 83 6.49 8.91 -7.95
N ASP A 84 6.82 7.93 -7.13
CA ASP A 84 6.61 6.52 -7.44
C ASP A 84 5.48 5.96 -6.55
N TRP A 85 4.36 5.65 -7.19
CA TRP A 85 3.18 5.02 -6.57
C TRP A 85 3.09 3.52 -6.87
N GLY A 86 4.17 2.97 -7.40
CA GLY A 86 4.27 1.63 -7.91
C GLY A 86 4.07 0.55 -6.85
N SER A 87 3.63 -0.60 -7.35
CA SER A 87 3.46 -1.82 -6.59
C SER A 87 3.96 -2.98 -7.43
N VAL A 88 4.98 -3.69 -6.96
CA VAL A 88 5.58 -4.81 -7.68
C VAL A 88 5.39 -6.07 -6.87
N PHE A 89 4.84 -7.12 -7.49
CA PHE A 89 4.66 -8.44 -6.92
C PHE A 89 5.46 -9.45 -7.73
N GLN A 90 6.40 -10.11 -7.07
CA GLN A 90 7.11 -11.26 -7.60
C GLN A 90 6.29 -12.50 -7.28
N CYS A 91 5.81 -13.19 -8.31
CA CYS A 91 4.93 -14.33 -8.22
C CYS A 91 5.59 -15.57 -8.83
N THR A 92 5.01 -16.74 -8.58
CA THR A 92 5.55 -18.02 -9.08
C THR A 92 5.57 -18.11 -10.61
N GLU A 93 4.60 -17.47 -11.28
CA GLU A 93 4.45 -17.51 -12.74
C GLU A 93 4.95 -16.23 -13.45
N GLY A 94 5.52 -15.28 -12.71
CA GLY A 94 5.97 -14.02 -13.27
C GLY A 94 5.92 -12.84 -12.30
N THR A 95 6.04 -11.64 -12.84
CA THR A 95 5.97 -10.38 -12.09
C THR A 95 4.70 -9.61 -12.48
N LEU A 96 3.97 -9.13 -11.48
CA LEU A 96 2.89 -8.16 -11.64
C LEU A 96 3.40 -6.79 -11.20
N LYS A 97 3.29 -5.79 -12.07
CA LYS A 97 3.59 -4.39 -11.75
C LYS A 97 2.32 -3.56 -11.90
N ILE A 98 2.03 -2.72 -10.92
CA ILE A 98 0.86 -1.86 -10.88
C ILE A 98 1.35 -0.43 -10.62
N TYR A 99 0.93 0.53 -11.45
CA TYR A 99 1.36 1.93 -11.42
C TYR A 99 2.89 2.16 -11.46
N SER A 100 3.64 1.22 -12.05
CA SER A 100 5.09 1.33 -12.23
C SER A 100 5.51 1.83 -13.61
N ASP A 101 4.55 2.27 -14.43
CA ASP A 101 4.76 2.73 -15.79
C ASP A 101 3.81 3.90 -16.07
N PRO A 102 4.26 4.97 -16.76
CA PRO A 102 3.48 6.18 -16.98
C PRO A 102 2.33 6.00 -17.98
N GLU A 103 2.40 4.99 -18.85
CA GLU A 103 1.39 4.69 -19.89
C GLU A 103 0.48 3.52 -19.47
N TYR A 104 1.06 2.47 -18.86
CA TYR A 104 0.34 1.25 -18.51
C TYR A 104 0.26 1.04 -17.01
N SER A 105 -0.94 1.23 -16.46
CA SER A 105 -1.22 1.04 -15.03
C SER A 105 -1.08 -0.40 -14.55
N VAL A 106 -1.15 -1.41 -15.43
CA VAL A 106 -0.86 -2.82 -15.07
C VAL A 106 0.03 -3.47 -16.13
N ILE A 107 1.13 -4.09 -15.68
CA ILE A 107 2.03 -4.87 -16.52
C ILE A 107 2.23 -6.26 -15.90
N VAL A 108 2.03 -7.31 -16.69
CA VAL A 108 2.28 -8.70 -16.32
C VAL A 108 3.42 -9.23 -17.16
N ILE A 109 4.52 -9.59 -16.50
CA ILE A 109 5.71 -10.20 -17.12
C ILE A 109 5.71 -11.68 -16.74
N LYS A 110 5.40 -12.56 -17.69
CA LYS A 110 5.34 -14.00 -17.43
C LYS A 110 6.74 -14.62 -17.40
N LYS A 111 6.87 -15.77 -16.74
CA LYS A 111 8.12 -16.54 -16.66
C LYS A 111 8.72 -16.92 -18.03
N ASN A 112 7.88 -17.10 -19.05
CA ASN A 112 8.32 -17.40 -20.42
C ASN A 112 8.81 -16.16 -21.20
N GLY A 113 8.77 -14.97 -20.60
CA GLY A 113 9.16 -13.71 -21.22
C GLY A 113 8.02 -12.93 -21.88
N ASP A 114 6.80 -13.49 -21.97
CA ASP A 114 5.65 -12.78 -22.51
C ASP A 114 5.29 -11.58 -21.61
N ILE A 115 5.00 -10.44 -22.24
CA ILE A 115 4.59 -9.22 -21.53
C ILE A 115 3.20 -8.82 -21.99
N ALA A 116 2.27 -8.76 -21.05
CA ALA A 116 0.95 -8.16 -21.24
C ALA A 116 0.89 -6.80 -20.54
N ARG A 117 0.37 -5.79 -21.23
CA ARG A 117 0.21 -4.43 -20.71
C ARG A 117 -1.26 -4.03 -20.80
N TYR A 118 -1.76 -3.42 -19.73
CA TYR A 118 -3.15 -3.03 -19.61
C TYR A 118 -3.25 -1.58 -19.14
N GLN A 119 -4.22 -0.88 -19.71
CA GLN A 119 -4.67 0.43 -19.27
C GLN A 119 -6.19 0.37 -19.06
N PRO A 120 -6.66 -0.22 -17.94
CA PRO A 120 -8.06 -0.51 -17.72
C PRO A 120 -8.88 0.73 -17.34
N PHE A 121 -8.23 1.86 -17.08
CA PHE A 121 -8.88 3.13 -16.81
C PHE A 121 -8.35 4.20 -17.75
N GLU A 122 -9.25 4.95 -18.39
CA GLU A 122 -8.89 6.30 -18.83
C GLU A 122 -8.48 7.08 -17.58
N ARG A 123 -7.40 7.87 -17.67
CA ARG A 123 -7.03 8.80 -16.60
C ARG A 123 -8.28 9.65 -16.32
N MET A 124 -8.93 9.50 -15.16
CA MET A 124 -10.12 10.30 -14.84
C MET A 124 -9.69 11.76 -14.67
N VAL A 125 -9.84 12.56 -15.73
CA VAL A 125 -9.57 14.01 -15.73
C VAL A 125 -10.92 14.73 -15.61
N GLY A 126 -11.14 15.52 -14.56
CA GLY A 126 -12.34 16.39 -14.41
C GLY A 126 -13.36 15.98 -13.34
N GLU A 127 -14.59 16.48 -13.48
CA GLU A 127 -15.70 16.41 -12.51
C GLU A 127 -16.49 15.08 -12.52
N GLU A 128 -16.20 14.14 -13.42
CA GLU A 128 -16.77 12.78 -13.42
C GLU A 128 -16.21 11.89 -12.29
N ARG A 129 -15.81 12.51 -11.18
CA ARG A 129 -15.28 11.91 -9.95
C ARG A 129 -16.36 11.43 -8.99
N HIS A 130 -17.57 11.14 -9.47
CA HIS A 130 -18.52 10.40 -8.64
C HIS A 130 -18.01 8.97 -8.57
N SER A 131 -17.08 8.73 -7.65
CA SER A 131 -16.54 7.41 -7.40
C SER A 131 -17.74 6.51 -7.16
N ARG A 132 -17.77 5.35 -7.83
CA ARG A 132 -18.81 4.34 -7.64
C ARG A 132 -19.01 3.96 -6.17
N ILE A 133 -18.06 4.32 -5.30
CA ILE A 133 -18.10 4.21 -3.85
C ILE A 133 -19.24 5.05 -3.23
N VAL A 134 -19.47 6.29 -3.67
CA VAL A 134 -20.56 7.13 -3.12
C VAL A 134 -21.91 6.53 -3.49
N ALA A 135 -22.08 6.12 -4.76
CA ALA A 135 -23.28 5.42 -5.20
C ALA A 135 -23.48 4.10 -4.43
N MET A 136 -22.43 3.28 -4.31
CA MET A 136 -22.44 2.04 -3.53
C MET A 136 -22.83 2.26 -2.07
N PHE A 137 -22.36 3.35 -1.46
CA PHE A 137 -22.75 3.71 -0.09
C PHE A 137 -24.25 4.02 0.01
N VAL A 138 -24.79 4.80 -0.94
CA VAL A 138 -26.24 5.07 -1.01
C VAL A 138 -27.02 3.78 -1.24
N ASP A 139 -26.59 2.92 -2.18
CA ASP A 139 -27.23 1.64 -2.46
C ASP A 139 -27.29 0.74 -1.22
N CYS A 140 -26.21 0.70 -0.41
CA CYS A 140 -26.19 -0.07 0.84
C CYS A 140 -27.22 0.43 1.86
N ILE A 141 -27.42 1.75 1.93
CA ILE A 141 -28.45 2.35 2.78
C ILE A 141 -29.85 1.99 2.27
N GLU A 142 -30.11 2.19 0.98
CA GLU A 142 -31.42 1.95 0.38
C GLU A 142 -31.83 0.47 0.44
N MET A 143 -30.88 -0.43 0.21
CA MET A 143 -31.10 -1.89 0.21
C MET A 143 -30.96 -2.53 1.59
N ASN A 144 -30.55 -1.76 2.61
CA ASN A 144 -30.24 -2.26 3.95
C ASN A 144 -29.27 -3.46 3.92
N THR A 145 -28.15 -3.29 3.21
CA THR A 145 -27.09 -4.29 3.09
C THR A 145 -25.77 -3.74 3.61
N ASP A 146 -24.89 -4.63 4.08
CA ASP A 146 -23.54 -4.21 4.50
C ASP A 146 -22.69 -3.77 3.29
N PRO A 147 -21.84 -2.74 3.44
CA PRO A 147 -20.90 -2.37 2.40
C PRO A 147 -19.85 -3.47 2.20
N PRO A 148 -19.34 -3.67 0.98
CA PRO A 148 -18.32 -4.68 0.70
C PRO A 148 -16.97 -4.37 1.36
N ILE A 149 -16.76 -3.12 1.78
CA ILE A 149 -15.60 -2.67 2.54
C ILE A 149 -16.13 -2.14 3.87
N THR A 150 -15.77 -2.81 4.96
CA THR A 150 -16.35 -2.56 6.28
C THR A 150 -15.43 -1.69 7.14
N GLY A 151 -15.95 -1.20 8.26
CA GLY A 151 -15.11 -0.55 9.28
C GLY A 151 -14.07 -1.48 9.89
N LEU A 152 -14.29 -2.80 9.85
CA LEU A 152 -13.32 -3.79 10.32
C LEU A 152 -12.11 -3.87 9.38
N ASP A 153 -12.30 -3.67 8.07
CA ASP A 153 -11.20 -3.61 7.12
C ASP A 153 -10.28 -2.43 7.41
N GLY A 154 -10.88 -1.26 7.65
CA GLY A 154 -10.14 -0.07 8.09
C GLY A 154 -9.39 -0.31 9.40
N LEU A 155 -10.03 -0.95 10.38
CA LEU A 155 -9.40 -1.29 11.67
C LEU A 155 -8.20 -2.25 11.48
N SER A 156 -8.35 -3.28 10.65
CA SER A 156 -7.28 -4.25 10.37
C SER A 156 -6.08 -3.58 9.70
N SER A 157 -6.31 -2.73 8.70
CA SER A 157 -5.25 -1.95 8.04
C SER A 157 -4.55 -1.00 9.03
N MET A 158 -5.29 -0.38 9.93
CA MET A 158 -4.74 0.49 10.99
C MET A 158 -3.90 -0.27 12.02
N ARG A 159 -4.27 -1.52 12.39
CA ARG A 159 -3.48 -2.34 13.31
C ARG A 159 -2.06 -2.57 12.78
N VAL A 160 -1.91 -2.83 11.49
CA VAL A 160 -0.60 -3.00 10.84
C VAL A 160 0.22 -1.72 10.89
N VAL A 161 -0.39 -0.56 10.59
CA VAL A 161 0.28 0.75 10.69
C VAL A 161 0.79 1.02 12.10
N LEU A 162 -0.05 0.78 13.11
CA LEU A 162 0.34 0.94 14.52
C LEU A 162 1.47 -0.01 14.92
N ALA A 163 1.42 -1.27 14.45
CA ALA A 163 2.48 -2.25 14.70
C ALA A 163 3.82 -1.84 14.06
N CYS A 164 3.81 -1.20 12.87
CA CYS A 164 5.04 -0.66 12.27
C CYS A 164 5.65 0.46 13.14
N ILE A 165 4.82 1.34 13.70
CA ILE A 165 5.29 2.41 14.59
C ILE A 165 5.86 1.82 15.88
N GLU A 166 5.17 0.85 16.47
CA GLU A 166 5.64 0.13 17.66
C GLU A 166 6.97 -0.58 17.39
N SER A 167 7.08 -1.28 16.26
CA SER A 167 8.31 -1.94 15.81
C SER A 167 9.47 -0.97 15.71
N SER A 168 9.25 0.20 15.11
CA SER A 168 10.28 1.23 14.99
C SER A 168 10.69 1.82 16.34
N ARG A 169 9.76 1.96 17.28
CA ARG A 169 10.07 2.47 18.64
C ARG A 169 10.87 1.48 19.46
N MET A 170 10.56 0.19 19.33
CA MET A 170 11.21 -0.87 20.08
C MET A 170 12.52 -1.35 19.44
N GLY A 171 12.73 -1.05 18.15
CA GLY A 171 13.84 -1.60 17.38
C GLY A 171 13.73 -3.11 17.19
N ALA A 172 12.50 -3.66 17.17
CA ALA A 172 12.23 -5.09 17.16
C ALA A 172 11.02 -5.43 16.30
N THR A 173 10.94 -6.68 15.86
CA THR A 173 9.78 -7.21 15.12
C THR A 173 8.55 -7.28 16.03
N VAL A 174 7.39 -6.85 15.52
CA VAL A 174 6.09 -6.94 16.20
C VAL A 174 5.21 -7.96 15.47
N LYS A 175 4.49 -8.80 16.23
CA LYS A 175 3.49 -9.74 15.71
C LYS A 175 2.09 -9.20 15.99
N LEU A 176 1.18 -9.37 15.02
CA LEU A 176 -0.22 -8.96 15.11
C LEU A 176 -1.12 -10.08 15.65
#